data_AF-A0A969T5N9-F1
#
_entry.id   AF-A0A969T5N9-F1
#
_cell.length_a   1.000
_cell.length_b   1.000
_cell.length_c   1.000
_cell.angle_alpha   90.00
_cell.angle_beta   90.00
_cell.angle_gamma   90.00
#
_symmetry.space_group_name_H-M   'P 1'
#
loop_
_entity.id
_entity.type
_entity.pdbx_description
1 polymer ?
#
loop_
_entity_poly.entity_id
_entity_poly.type
_entity_poly.pdbx_seq_one_letter_code
_entity_poly.pdbx_strand_id
1 'polypeptide(L)'
;MFKSRKPSALQFRKWVTKEVIPSIRQKGFYGKIDRTQLPNFINRYKDNYHKLPNDHFSVISEMFARLYMELEKVGYSVPDKGLTGKQMMPDISVGRGFAKFLKDNNSEFYELHKTYTHTFPDGREVEANMYHIDALPLFIRYINEKWMFENAEKYFKERDPLALDYLPKLLGQ
;
A
#
# COMPACT_ATOMS: atom_id res chain seq x y z
N MET A 1 36.23 9.29 -1.92
CA MET A 1 35.22 8.21 -1.80
C MET A 1 35.60 6.91 -2.52
N PHE A 2 35.99 6.89 -3.80
CA PHE A 2 36.31 5.62 -4.49
C PHE A 2 37.81 5.31 -4.51
N LYS A 3 38.32 4.48 -3.59
CA LYS A 3 39.75 4.15 -3.45
C LYS A 3 40.18 2.84 -4.14
N SER A 4 39.25 1.91 -4.39
CA SER A 4 39.56 0.60 -5.00
C SER A 4 39.87 0.71 -6.49
N ARG A 5 40.90 -0.02 -6.95
CA ARG A 5 41.33 -0.10 -8.36
C ARG A 5 40.86 -1.38 -9.08
N LYS A 6 40.09 -2.25 -8.41
CA LYS A 6 39.56 -3.48 -9.02
C LYS A 6 38.65 -3.16 -10.22
N PRO A 7 38.62 -3.99 -11.28
CA PRO A 7 37.74 -3.76 -12.44
C PRO A 7 36.26 -3.59 -12.07
N SER A 8 35.74 -4.39 -11.14
CA SER A 8 34.37 -4.26 -10.61
C SER A 8 34.12 -2.92 -9.91
N ALA A 9 35.11 -2.42 -9.16
CA ALA A 9 35.01 -1.11 -8.50
C ALA A 9 35.03 0.05 -9.51
N LEU A 10 35.75 -0.10 -10.63
CA LEU A 10 35.72 0.88 -11.72
C LEU A 10 34.36 0.90 -12.42
N GLN A 11 33.75 -0.26 -12.68
CA GLN A 11 32.40 -0.37 -13.24
C GLN A 11 31.37 0.26 -12.30
N PHE A 12 31.39 -0.08 -11.00
CA PHE A 12 30.53 0.52 -9.99
C PHE A 12 30.70 2.04 -9.94
N ARG A 13 31.94 2.55 -9.89
CA ARG A 13 32.21 3.99 -9.91
C ARG A 13 31.64 4.66 -11.16
N LYS A 14 31.80 4.06 -12.33
CA LYS A 14 31.24 4.59 -13.59
C LYS A 14 29.72 4.64 -13.50
N TRP A 15 29.07 3.55 -13.10
CA TRP A 15 27.62 3.49 -12.93
C TRP A 15 27.12 4.57 -11.95
N VAL A 16 27.72 4.69 -10.77
CA VAL A 16 27.32 5.72 -9.78
C VAL A 16 27.49 7.14 -10.33
N THR A 17 28.64 7.44 -10.95
CA THR A 17 28.96 8.82 -11.37
C THR A 17 28.32 9.24 -12.69
N LYS A 18 27.99 8.28 -13.57
CA LYS A 18 27.45 8.55 -14.91
C LYS A 18 25.95 8.32 -15.03
N GLU A 19 25.38 7.51 -14.14
CA GLU A 19 23.96 7.16 -14.20
C GLU A 19 23.23 7.58 -12.92
N VAL A 20 23.66 7.08 -11.77
CA VAL A 20 22.95 7.27 -10.50
C VAL A 20 22.92 8.74 -10.07
N ILE A 21 24.09 9.36 -9.88
CA ILE A 21 24.19 10.75 -9.40
C ILE A 21 23.51 11.73 -10.37
N PRO A 22 23.72 11.65 -11.70
CA PRO A 22 23.00 12.51 -12.63
C PRO A 22 21.48 12.36 -12.57
N SER A 23 20.95 11.12 -12.48
CA SER A 23 19.50 10.89 -12.34
C SER A 23 18.96 11.51 -11.05
N ILE A 24 19.65 11.33 -9.92
CA ILE A 24 19.22 11.92 -8.64
C ILE A 24 19.23 13.45 -8.72
N ARG A 25 20.26 14.05 -9.34
CA ARG A 25 20.32 15.51 -9.52
C ARG A 25 19.18 16.05 -10.40
N GLN A 26 18.77 15.29 -11.41
CA GLN A 26 17.71 15.70 -12.33
C GLN A 26 16.31 15.48 -11.75
N LYS A 27 16.07 14.32 -11.11
CA LYS A 27 14.74 13.85 -10.72
C LYS A 27 14.47 13.90 -9.22
N GLY A 28 15.50 14.03 -8.38
CA GLY A 28 15.41 13.89 -6.92
C GLY A 28 15.60 12.46 -6.42
N PHE A 29 15.53 11.45 -7.29
CA PHE A 29 15.66 10.03 -6.93
C PHE A 29 16.33 9.20 -8.06
N TYR A 30 16.72 7.97 -7.74
CA TYR A 30 17.20 6.99 -8.71
C TYR A 30 16.20 5.83 -8.85
N GLY A 31 15.77 5.53 -10.07
CA GLY A 31 14.83 4.45 -10.37
C GLY A 31 13.77 4.83 -11.40
N LYS A 32 12.82 3.93 -11.63
CA LYS A 32 11.69 4.14 -12.56
C LYS A 32 10.51 4.87 -11.90
N ILE A 33 10.39 4.77 -10.58
CA ILE A 33 9.27 5.31 -9.81
C ILE A 33 9.84 6.15 -8.68
N ASP A 34 9.28 7.35 -8.52
CA ASP A 34 9.56 8.17 -7.36
C ASP A 34 8.82 7.60 -6.14
N ARG A 35 9.57 7.00 -5.22
CA ARG A 35 9.06 6.53 -3.92
C ARG A 35 9.42 7.47 -2.77
N THR A 36 9.94 8.65 -3.09
CA THR A 36 10.28 9.69 -2.10
C THR A 36 9.09 10.62 -1.83
N GLN A 37 8.12 10.65 -2.74
CA GLN A 37 6.89 11.41 -2.56
C GLN A 37 5.98 10.74 -1.52
N LEU A 38 5.22 11.59 -0.82
CA LEU A 38 4.17 11.13 0.07
C LEU A 38 3.17 10.30 -0.75
N PRO A 39 2.94 9.02 -0.41
CA PRO A 39 2.00 8.20 -1.15
C PRO A 39 0.57 8.76 -1.12
N ASN A 40 -0.14 8.66 -2.24
CA ASN A 40 -1.51 9.15 -2.40
C ASN A 40 -2.48 8.59 -1.35
N PHE A 41 -2.27 7.36 -0.85
CA PHE A 41 -3.11 6.81 0.21
C PHE A 41 -3.09 7.66 1.49
N ILE A 42 -2.01 8.36 1.80
CA ILE A 42 -1.93 9.23 2.98
C ILE A 42 -2.83 10.46 2.79
N ASN A 43 -2.85 11.04 1.59
CA ASN A 43 -3.76 12.14 1.26
C ASN A 43 -5.21 11.65 1.32
N ARG A 44 -5.53 10.51 0.69
CA ARG A 44 -6.86 9.90 0.78
C ARG A 44 -7.28 9.62 2.22
N TYR A 45 -6.37 9.17 3.08
CA TYR A 45 -6.68 8.98 4.49
C TYR A 45 -7.05 10.31 5.16
N LYS A 46 -6.22 11.35 5.02
CA LYS A 46 -6.44 12.68 5.61
C LYS A 46 -7.75 13.32 5.14
N ASP A 47 -8.01 13.26 3.83
CA ASP A 47 -9.16 13.87 3.18
C ASP A 47 -10.49 13.19 3.53
N ASN A 48 -10.45 12.01 4.15
CA ASN A 48 -11.65 11.21 4.41
C ASN A 48 -11.84 10.80 5.87
N TYR A 49 -10.79 10.78 6.69
CA TYR A 49 -10.88 10.32 8.08
C TYR A 49 -11.94 11.10 8.90
N HIS A 50 -12.00 12.41 8.70
CA HIS A 50 -12.94 13.30 9.39
C HIS A 50 -14.41 13.10 8.99
N LYS A 51 -14.69 12.32 7.95
CA LYS A 51 -16.06 12.01 7.48
C LYS A 51 -16.67 10.80 8.18
N LEU A 52 -15.86 10.07 8.94
CA LEU A 52 -16.30 8.86 9.62
C LEU A 52 -16.88 9.21 11.00
N PRO A 53 -18.03 8.64 11.37
CA PRO A 53 -18.49 8.63 12.76
C PRO A 53 -17.47 7.96 13.68
N ASN A 54 -17.44 8.35 14.96
CA ASN A 54 -16.49 7.83 15.95
C ASN A 54 -16.63 6.31 16.21
N ASP A 55 -17.81 5.76 15.95
CA ASP A 55 -18.16 4.34 16.10
C ASP A 55 -17.96 3.55 14.80
N HIS A 56 -17.38 4.14 13.75
CA HIS A 56 -17.15 3.48 12.47
C HIS A 56 -15.69 3.60 12.01
N PHE A 57 -15.24 2.60 11.26
CA PHE A 57 -13.96 2.62 10.56
C PHE A 57 -14.15 2.43 9.05
N SER A 58 -13.16 2.84 8.28
CA SER A 58 -13.08 2.58 6.84
C SER A 58 -11.93 1.63 6.55
N VAL A 59 -11.98 0.97 5.39
CA VAL A 59 -10.88 0.07 4.99
C VAL A 59 -9.56 0.84 4.88
N ILE A 60 -9.56 2.07 4.34
CA ILE A 60 -8.33 2.84 4.19
C ILE A 60 -7.70 3.24 5.53
N SER A 61 -8.52 3.56 6.55
CA SER A 61 -8.01 3.92 7.88
C SER A 61 -7.30 2.76 8.54
N GLU A 62 -7.84 1.55 8.42
CA GLU A 62 -7.20 0.36 8.97
C GLU A 62 -6.02 -0.12 8.13
N MET A 63 -6.09 0.00 6.80
CA MET A 63 -4.99 -0.37 5.93
C MET A 63 -3.77 0.51 6.15
N PHE A 64 -3.96 1.80 6.46
CA PHE A 64 -2.89 2.71 6.87
C PHE A 64 -2.05 2.08 8.00
N ALA A 65 -2.71 1.67 9.08
CA ALA A 65 -2.05 1.11 10.25
C ALA A 65 -1.50 -0.30 10.02
N ARG A 66 -2.20 -1.14 9.24
CA ARG A 66 -1.95 -2.59 9.20
C ARG A 66 -1.05 -3.06 8.07
N LEU A 67 -1.06 -2.38 6.93
CA LEU A 67 -0.26 -2.76 5.78
C LEU A 67 0.77 -1.70 5.44
N TYR A 68 0.33 -0.45 5.27
CA TYR A 68 1.21 0.58 4.76
C TYR A 68 2.35 0.89 5.72
N MET A 69 2.06 1.11 7.01
CA MET A 69 3.11 1.36 8.01
C MET A 69 4.10 0.19 8.15
N GLU A 70 3.63 -1.06 8.10
CA GLU A 70 4.52 -2.22 8.21
C GLU A 70 5.40 -2.38 6.95
N LEU A 71 4.87 -2.10 5.76
CA LEU A 71 5.68 -2.04 4.53
C LEU A 71 6.74 -0.94 4.59
N GLU A 72 6.39 0.26 5.04
CA GLU A 72 7.33 1.37 5.21
C GLU A 72 8.45 0.99 6.18
N LYS A 73 8.11 0.36 7.31
CA LYS A 73 9.08 -0.11 8.32
C LYS A 73 10.09 -1.10 7.77
N VAL A 74 9.71 -1.96 6.83
CA VAL A 74 10.63 -2.90 6.18
C VAL A 74 11.37 -2.30 4.97
N GLY A 75 11.16 -1.02 4.68
CA GLY A 75 11.86 -0.25 3.65
C GLY A 75 11.15 -0.19 2.30
N TYR A 76 9.86 -0.54 2.25
CA TYR A 76 9.06 -0.48 1.04
C TYR A 76 7.96 0.57 1.14
N SER A 77 8.13 1.68 0.42
CA SER A 77 7.06 2.66 0.23
C SER A 77 6.16 2.28 -0.94
N VAL A 78 4.85 2.26 -0.67
CA VAL A 78 3.83 1.94 -1.67
C VAL A 78 3.65 3.18 -2.59
N PRO A 79 4.00 3.09 -3.87
CA PRO A 79 3.92 4.22 -4.78
C PRO A 79 2.48 4.38 -5.28
N ASP A 80 2.15 5.50 -5.92
CA ASP A 80 0.82 5.70 -6.53
C ASP A 80 0.54 4.70 -7.67
N LYS A 81 1.58 4.45 -8.48
CA LYS A 81 1.59 3.47 -9.57
C LYS A 81 2.80 2.56 -9.41
N GLY A 82 2.58 1.26 -9.51
CA GLY A 82 3.65 0.26 -9.46
C GLY A 82 4.49 0.21 -10.74
N LEU A 83 5.50 -0.67 -10.77
CA LEU A 83 6.40 -0.84 -11.91
C LEU A 83 5.70 -1.19 -13.23
N THR A 84 4.50 -1.77 -13.17
CA THR A 84 3.68 -2.06 -14.36
C THR A 84 2.82 -0.88 -14.83
N GLY A 85 2.91 0.28 -14.17
CA GLY A 85 2.09 1.47 -14.44
C GLY A 85 0.67 1.38 -13.87
N LYS A 86 0.28 0.25 -13.28
CA LYS A 86 -1.01 0.06 -12.62
C LYS A 86 -1.05 0.80 -11.28
N GLN A 87 -2.22 1.31 -10.93
CA GLN A 87 -2.44 2.00 -9.67
C GLN A 87 -2.33 1.06 -8.47
N MET A 88 -1.71 1.54 -7.41
CA MET A 88 -1.60 0.84 -6.13
C MET A 88 -2.70 1.29 -5.18
N MET A 89 -3.75 0.49 -5.10
CA MET A 89 -4.81 0.61 -4.11
C MET A 89 -5.10 -0.74 -3.43
N PRO A 90 -4.19 -1.24 -2.57
CA PRO A 90 -4.44 -2.43 -1.76
C PRO A 90 -5.76 -2.35 -1.00
N ASP A 91 -6.10 -1.16 -0.48
CA ASP A 91 -7.34 -0.88 0.24
C ASP A 91 -8.61 -1.25 -0.55
N ILE A 92 -8.67 -0.96 -1.86
CA ILE A 92 -9.81 -1.38 -2.69
C ILE A 92 -9.87 -2.90 -2.81
N SER A 93 -8.73 -3.57 -2.96
CA SER A 93 -8.68 -5.03 -3.03
C SER A 93 -9.12 -5.66 -1.71
N VAL A 94 -8.65 -5.14 -0.59
CA VAL A 94 -8.99 -5.61 0.75
C VAL A 94 -10.46 -5.38 1.03
N GLY A 95 -11.00 -4.19 0.73
CA GLY A 95 -12.41 -3.87 1.00
C GLY A 95 -13.38 -4.76 0.24
N ARG A 96 -13.11 -5.03 -1.04
CA ARG A 96 -13.91 -5.98 -1.84
C ARG A 96 -13.86 -7.39 -1.26
N GLY A 97 -12.67 -7.85 -0.89
CA GLY A 97 -12.49 -9.18 -0.33
C GLY A 97 -13.09 -9.29 1.08
N PHE A 98 -13.05 -8.24 1.89
CA PHE A 98 -13.65 -8.22 3.22
C PHE A 98 -15.18 -8.27 3.15
N ALA A 99 -15.80 -7.50 2.27
CA ALA A 99 -17.25 -7.58 2.04
C ALA A 99 -17.67 -9.00 1.62
N LYS A 100 -16.89 -9.63 0.74
CA LYS A 100 -17.08 -11.04 0.36
C LYS A 100 -16.87 -11.99 1.56
N PHE A 101 -15.84 -11.77 2.38
CA PHE A 101 -15.56 -12.56 3.56
C PHE A 101 -16.72 -12.51 4.56
N LEU A 102 -17.27 -11.33 4.85
CA LEU A 102 -18.44 -11.20 5.71
C LEU A 102 -19.64 -11.98 5.16
N LYS A 103 -19.88 -11.89 3.84
CA LYS A 103 -20.94 -12.62 3.15
C LYS A 103 -20.79 -14.13 3.27
N ASP A 104 -19.61 -14.64 2.89
CA ASP A 104 -19.32 -16.07 2.81
C ASP A 104 -19.33 -16.75 4.18
N ASN A 105 -19.13 -15.98 5.26
CA ASN A 105 -19.16 -16.47 6.65
C ASN A 105 -20.47 -16.17 7.38
N ASN A 106 -21.53 -15.73 6.68
CA ASN A 106 -22.81 -15.36 7.28
C ASN A 106 -22.66 -14.40 8.48
N SER A 107 -21.72 -13.47 8.38
CA SER A 107 -21.44 -12.53 9.47
C SER A 107 -22.63 -11.58 9.67
N GLU A 108 -22.99 -11.32 10.92
CA GLU A 108 -24.02 -10.34 11.28
C GLU A 108 -23.70 -8.92 10.74
N PHE A 109 -22.41 -8.62 10.54
CA PHE A 109 -21.96 -7.32 10.05
C PHE A 109 -22.07 -7.14 8.54
N TYR A 110 -22.40 -8.18 7.76
CA TYR A 110 -22.47 -8.09 6.30
C TYR A 110 -23.48 -7.04 5.83
N GLU A 111 -24.67 -7.00 6.41
CA GLU A 111 -25.76 -6.07 6.06
C GLU A 111 -25.73 -4.77 6.89
N LEU A 112 -24.80 -4.64 7.85
CA LEU A 112 -24.72 -3.48 8.75
C LEU A 112 -23.75 -2.39 8.28
N HIS A 113 -23.03 -2.62 7.17
CA HIS A 113 -22.17 -1.62 6.60
C HIS A 113 -22.98 -0.41 6.12
N LYS A 114 -22.39 0.78 6.28
CA LYS A 114 -22.91 2.02 5.71
C LYS A 114 -21.94 2.52 4.65
N THR A 115 -22.32 3.54 3.89
CA THR A 115 -21.42 4.23 2.97
C THR A 115 -21.16 5.65 3.40
N TYR A 116 -20.00 6.16 3.03
CA TYR A 116 -19.64 7.57 3.11
C TYR A 116 -19.04 8.02 1.78
N THR A 117 -19.17 9.31 1.49
CA THR A 117 -18.60 9.91 0.29
C THR A 117 -17.08 10.06 0.43
N HIS A 118 -16.35 9.22 -0.29
CA HIS A 118 -14.89 9.21 -0.33
C HIS A 118 -14.36 10.11 -1.45
N THR A 119 -13.56 11.10 -1.10
CA THR A 119 -12.94 12.06 -2.03
C THR A 119 -11.52 11.63 -2.34
N PHE A 120 -11.18 11.57 -3.63
CA PHE A 120 -9.82 11.36 -4.11
C PHE A 120 -9.11 12.70 -4.35
N PRO A 121 -7.77 12.75 -4.34
CA PRO A 121 -7.02 13.99 -4.58
C PRO A 121 -7.24 14.62 -5.96
N ASP A 122 -7.76 13.85 -6.92
CA ASP A 122 -8.16 14.32 -8.26
C ASP A 122 -9.57 14.94 -8.29
N GLY A 123 -10.24 15.07 -7.13
CA GLY A 123 -11.59 15.60 -6.99
C GLY A 123 -12.71 14.59 -7.25
N ARG A 124 -12.38 13.34 -7.63
CA ARG A 124 -13.38 12.29 -7.82
C ARG A 124 -13.99 11.87 -6.48
N GLU A 125 -15.30 11.67 -6.46
CA GLU A 125 -16.03 11.17 -5.30
C GLU A 125 -16.65 9.81 -5.58
N VAL A 126 -16.62 8.92 -4.59
CA VAL A 126 -17.25 7.58 -4.67
C VAL A 126 -17.88 7.21 -3.34
N GLU A 127 -18.93 6.40 -3.38
CA GLU A 127 -19.48 5.79 -2.16
C GLU A 127 -18.60 4.63 -1.72
N ALA A 128 -17.98 4.78 -0.54
CA ALA A 128 -17.10 3.77 0.05
C ALA A 128 -17.72 3.20 1.32
N ASN A 129 -17.51 1.91 1.56
CA ASN A 129 -18.02 1.26 2.77
C ASN A 129 -17.29 1.76 4.03
N MET A 130 -18.07 1.95 5.08
CA MET A 130 -17.64 2.04 6.47
C MET A 130 -18.37 1.00 7.30
N TYR A 131 -17.72 0.54 8.35
CA TYR A 131 -18.17 -0.55 9.19
C TYR A 131 -18.21 -0.09 10.64
N HIS A 132 -19.20 -0.55 11.41
CA HIS A 132 -19.23 -0.32 12.84
C HIS A 132 -17.97 -0.93 13.50
N ILE A 133 -17.48 -0.31 14.57
CA ILE A 133 -16.24 -0.71 15.25
C ILE A 133 -16.26 -2.17 15.74
N ASP A 134 -17.45 -2.71 16.02
CA ASP A 134 -17.62 -4.12 16.42
C ASP A 134 -17.21 -5.12 15.32
N ALA A 135 -17.22 -4.71 14.05
CA ALA A 135 -16.73 -5.54 12.95
C ALA A 135 -15.19 -5.54 12.84
N LEU A 136 -14.50 -4.66 13.59
CA LEU A 136 -13.05 -4.49 13.49
C LEU A 136 -12.29 -5.79 13.77
N PRO A 137 -12.54 -6.57 14.86
CA PRO A 137 -11.83 -7.82 15.10
C PRO A 137 -11.86 -8.80 13.93
N LEU A 138 -12.99 -8.89 13.22
CA LEU A 138 -13.12 -9.71 12.01
C LEU A 138 -12.29 -9.16 10.86
N PHE A 139 -12.26 -7.84 10.68
CA PHE A 139 -11.41 -7.19 9.67
C PHE A 139 -9.92 -7.48 9.90
N ILE A 140 -9.46 -7.40 11.15
CA ILE A 140 -8.07 -7.70 11.53
C ILE A 140 -7.72 -9.14 11.17
N ARG A 141 -8.56 -10.10 11.59
CA ARG A 141 -8.37 -11.51 11.27
C ARG A 141 -8.38 -11.74 9.77
N TYR A 142 -9.31 -11.14 9.04
CA TYR A 142 -9.38 -11.26 7.59
C TYR A 142 -8.08 -10.79 6.90
N ILE A 143 -7.49 -9.66 7.31
CA ILE A 143 -6.20 -9.23 6.75
C ILE A 143 -5.11 -10.27 7.05
N ASN A 144 -4.93 -10.58 8.33
CA ASN A 144 -3.78 -11.34 8.80
C ASN A 144 -3.85 -12.82 8.43
N GLU A 145 -5.04 -13.41 8.44
CA GLU A 145 -5.24 -14.85 8.27
C GLU A 145 -5.63 -15.22 6.83
N LYS A 146 -6.16 -14.26 6.05
CA LYS A 146 -6.60 -14.51 4.67
C LYS A 146 -5.90 -13.64 3.64
N TRP A 147 -6.18 -12.34 3.62
CA TRP A 147 -5.77 -11.49 2.49
C TRP A 147 -4.25 -11.46 2.30
N MET A 148 -3.49 -11.40 3.39
CA MET A 148 -2.02 -11.42 3.34
C MET A 148 -1.46 -12.70 2.71
N PHE A 149 -2.07 -13.85 2.96
CA PHE A 149 -1.60 -15.14 2.45
C PHE A 149 -2.18 -15.50 1.07
N GLU A 150 -3.45 -15.19 0.83
CA GLU A 150 -4.17 -15.61 -0.38
C GLU A 150 -4.08 -14.59 -1.52
N ASN A 151 -3.90 -13.30 -1.21
CA ASN A 151 -4.07 -12.22 -2.19
C ASN A 151 -2.86 -11.31 -2.34
N ALA A 152 -2.11 -11.02 -1.27
CA ALA A 152 -1.06 -10.00 -1.30
C ALA A 152 0.01 -10.30 -2.36
N GLU A 153 0.56 -11.51 -2.40
CA GLU A 153 1.60 -11.88 -3.37
C GLU A 153 1.12 -11.64 -4.81
N LYS A 154 -0.05 -12.16 -5.16
CA LYS A 154 -0.64 -11.96 -6.49
C LYS A 154 -0.88 -10.48 -6.78
N TYR A 155 -1.44 -9.74 -5.82
CA TYR A 155 -1.75 -8.32 -5.96
C TYR A 155 -0.51 -7.51 -6.31
N PHE A 156 0.57 -7.71 -5.56
CA PHE A 156 1.83 -6.99 -5.72
C PHE A 156 2.59 -7.47 -6.96
N LYS A 157 2.64 -8.77 -7.24
CA LYS A 157 3.27 -9.32 -8.45
C LYS A 157 2.72 -8.70 -9.73
N GLU A 158 1.42 -8.46 -9.81
CA GLU A 158 0.78 -7.89 -11.01
C GLU A 158 0.97 -6.37 -11.17
N ARG A 159 1.43 -5.66 -10.13
CA ARG A 159 1.50 -4.19 -10.07
C ARG A 159 2.90 -3.67 -9.82
N ASP A 160 3.53 -4.17 -8.77
CA ASP A 160 4.85 -3.78 -8.32
C ASP A 160 5.61 -4.99 -7.74
N PRO A 161 6.26 -5.79 -8.60
CA PRO A 161 6.99 -6.98 -8.18
C PRO A 161 8.08 -6.70 -7.14
N LEU A 162 8.57 -5.45 -7.03
CA LEU A 162 9.57 -5.08 -6.02
C LEU A 162 9.06 -5.34 -4.60
N ALA A 163 7.75 -5.23 -4.35
CA ALA A 163 7.18 -5.49 -3.03
C ALA A 163 7.38 -6.94 -2.57
N LEU A 164 7.55 -7.89 -3.49
CA LEU A 164 7.71 -9.31 -3.16
C LEU A 164 9.02 -9.58 -2.38
N ASP A 165 10.03 -8.72 -2.52
CA ASP A 165 11.27 -8.80 -1.74
C ASP A 165 11.06 -8.39 -0.26
N TYR A 166 9.91 -7.81 0.06
CA TYR A 166 9.58 -7.25 1.37
C TYR A 166 8.42 -7.98 2.06
N LEU A 167 7.49 -8.58 1.30
CA LEU A 167 6.35 -9.31 1.88
C LEU A 167 6.74 -10.41 2.89
N PRO A 168 7.78 -11.25 2.67
CA PRO A 168 8.17 -12.27 3.66
C PRO A 168 8.51 -11.69 5.04
N LYS A 169 9.11 -10.50 5.06
CA LYS A 169 9.48 -9.78 6.29
C LYS A 169 8.27 -9.38 7.14
N LEU A 170 7.09 -9.24 6.52
CA LEU A 170 5.84 -8.94 7.23
C LEU A 170 5.23 -10.18 7.88
N LEU A 171 5.50 -11.35 7.31
CA LEU A 171 4.96 -12.64 7.76
C LEU A 171 5.87 -13.32 8.79
N GLY A 172 6.98 -12.68 9.17
CA GLY A 172 7.99 -13.27 10.06
C GLY A 172 8.75 -14.43 9.41
N GLN A 173 8.84 -14.45 8.07
CA GLN A 173 9.55 -15.45 7.27
C GLN A 173 10.85 -14.87 6.69
#